data_AF-W5IH05-F1
#
_entry.id   AF-W5IH05-F1
#
_cell.length_a   1.000
_cell.length_b   1.000
_cell.length_c   1.000
_cell.angle_alpha   90.00
_cell.angle_beta   90.00
_cell.angle_gamma   90.00
#
_symmetry.space_group_name_H-M   'P 1'
#
loop_
_entity.id
_entity.type
_entity.pdbx_description
1 polymer ?
#
loop_
_entity_poly.entity_id
_entity_poly.type
_entity_poly.pdbx_seq_one_letter_code
_entity_poly.pdbx_strand_id
1 'polypeptide(L)'
;MHTSYIYRAYSHVSQFPHAVDLRVKNSKSRLKRDWYSHFSIIADMLKNVSDTTNTDNVAMELGFQPGDVVQEWLWDDDVDDSIRESIEELTGEDLVDEEYDSSVDGVIIWWRDGDAEDELSDTIMDAGGLLEGDGPFWVITPKPGRDGQAGSNTVQNAAKGAGMNAGTPVTLSNDWNGIQLRAFGHGH
;
A
#
# COMPACT_ATOMS: atom_id res chain seq x y z
N MET A 1 -7.39 -29.50 9.32
CA MET A 1 -6.83 -28.75 10.46
C MET A 1 -5.42 -28.34 10.08
N HIS A 2 -5.16 -27.05 10.22
CA HIS A 2 -4.19 -26.25 9.48
C HIS A 2 -2.79 -26.30 10.13
N THR A 3 -1.79 -25.91 9.33
CA THR A 3 -0.48 -25.33 9.70
C THR A 3 0.73 -26.24 9.95
N SER A 4 1.86 -25.79 9.38
CA SER A 4 3.26 -26.12 9.65
C SER A 4 3.86 -27.21 8.77
N TYR A 5 4.66 -26.86 7.76
CA TYR A 5 5.89 -27.57 7.39
C TYR A 5 6.53 -26.91 6.16
N ILE A 6 7.33 -25.86 6.38
CA ILE A 6 8.50 -25.58 5.53
C ILE A 6 9.27 -24.46 6.19
N TYR A 7 10.32 -24.79 6.95
CA TYR A 7 11.58 -24.03 7.04
C TYR A 7 12.52 -24.78 7.99
N ARG A 8 13.19 -25.82 7.48
CA ARG A 8 14.47 -26.23 8.04
C ARG A 8 15.28 -27.07 7.06
N ALA A 9 16.59 -26.82 7.11
CA ALA A 9 17.69 -27.52 6.46
C ALA A 9 18.08 -26.93 5.09
N TYR A 10 19.31 -26.47 4.84
CA TYR A 10 20.60 -26.87 5.41
C TYR A 10 21.56 -25.67 5.46
N SER A 11 22.27 -25.53 6.59
CA SER A 11 23.49 -24.74 6.70
C SER A 11 24.71 -25.64 6.44
N HIS A 12 25.79 -25.02 5.95
CA HIS A 12 27.18 -25.50 5.92
C HIS A 12 27.51 -26.76 5.09
N VAL A 13 28.16 -26.56 3.93
CA VAL A 13 29.45 -27.24 3.62
C VAL A 13 30.30 -26.32 2.73
N SER A 14 31.33 -25.73 3.32
CA SER A 14 32.46 -25.10 2.65
C SER A 14 33.64 -26.08 2.68
N GLN A 15 34.01 -26.72 1.56
CA GLN A 15 35.41 -27.13 1.27
C GLN A 15 35.56 -27.83 -0.09
N PHE A 16 36.45 -27.29 -0.92
CA PHE A 16 37.26 -27.96 -1.96
C PHE A 16 38.74 -27.62 -1.64
N PRO A 17 39.82 -28.31 -2.10
CA PRO A 17 39.95 -29.00 -3.41
C PRO A 17 40.87 -30.27 -3.49
N HIS A 18 40.84 -31.00 -4.62
CA HIS A 18 41.98 -31.29 -5.53
C HIS A 18 41.66 -32.40 -6.55
N ALA A 19 42.31 -32.30 -7.73
CA ALA A 19 42.43 -33.26 -8.85
C ALA A 19 41.45 -33.15 -10.04
N VAL A 20 41.92 -32.37 -11.03
CA VAL A 20 41.96 -32.62 -12.49
C VAL A 20 40.89 -33.49 -13.18
N ASP A 21 39.98 -32.84 -13.91
CA ASP A 21 39.62 -33.20 -15.30
C ASP A 21 38.92 -31.99 -15.97
N LEU A 22 39.43 -31.53 -17.12
CA LEU A 22 39.03 -30.31 -17.81
C LEU A 22 38.10 -30.55 -19.01
N ARG A 23 37.34 -31.63 -19.05
CA ARG A 23 36.39 -31.88 -20.16
C ARG A 23 34.95 -32.20 -19.77
N VAL A 24 34.48 -31.75 -18.60
CA VAL A 24 33.05 -31.80 -18.23
C VAL A 24 32.64 -30.54 -17.43
N LYS A 25 32.77 -29.35 -18.03
CA LYS A 25 32.39 -28.09 -17.33
C LYS A 25 31.16 -27.37 -17.89
N ASN A 26 30.64 -27.73 -19.06
CA ASN A 26 29.56 -26.95 -19.71
C ASN A 26 28.13 -27.50 -19.52
N SER A 27 27.95 -28.72 -19.00
CA SER A 27 26.60 -29.31 -18.83
C SER A 27 25.96 -28.93 -17.48
N LYS A 28 26.75 -28.96 -16.38
CA LYS A 28 26.25 -28.68 -15.03
C LYS A 28 25.86 -27.20 -14.81
N SER A 29 26.49 -26.26 -15.53
CA SER A 29 26.19 -24.82 -15.46
C SER A 29 24.93 -24.43 -16.22
N ARG A 30 24.48 -25.25 -17.17
CA ARG A 30 23.24 -25.04 -17.94
C ARG A 30 22.04 -25.50 -17.13
N LEU A 31 22.12 -26.71 -16.57
CA LEU A 31 21.07 -27.26 -15.71
C LEU A 31 20.81 -26.41 -14.45
N LYS A 32 21.85 -25.82 -13.85
CA LYS A 32 21.67 -24.92 -12.69
C LYS A 32 20.95 -23.63 -13.08
N ARG A 33 21.28 -23.03 -14.23
CA ARG A 33 20.62 -21.81 -14.74
C ARG A 33 19.18 -22.08 -15.16
N ASP A 34 18.93 -23.19 -15.87
CA ASP A 34 17.59 -23.57 -16.31
C ASP A 34 16.67 -23.86 -15.12
N TRP A 35 17.21 -24.40 -14.02
CA TRP A 35 16.48 -24.60 -12.77
C TRP A 35 16.14 -23.26 -12.08
N TYR A 36 17.08 -22.31 -11.99
CA TYR A 36 16.79 -20.97 -11.45
C TYR A 36 15.83 -20.16 -12.33
N SER A 37 15.92 -20.25 -13.66
CA SER A 37 15.04 -19.55 -14.58
C SER A 37 13.61 -20.09 -14.55
N HIS A 38 13.40 -21.41 -14.50
CA HIS A 38 12.06 -21.98 -14.34
C HIS A 38 11.46 -21.66 -12.97
N PHE A 39 12.22 -21.75 -11.88
CA PHE A 39 11.71 -21.38 -10.55
C PHE A 39 11.39 -19.88 -10.44
N SER A 40 12.11 -19.01 -11.16
CA SER A 40 11.80 -17.58 -11.21
C SER A 40 10.48 -17.31 -11.91
N ILE A 41 10.18 -17.98 -13.04
CA ILE A 41 8.90 -17.80 -13.75
C ILE A 41 7.72 -18.22 -12.87
N ILE A 42 7.87 -19.31 -12.11
CA ILE A 42 6.79 -19.79 -11.23
C ILE A 42 6.64 -18.86 -10.01
N ALA A 43 7.73 -18.30 -9.47
CA ALA A 43 7.68 -17.34 -8.38
C ALA A 43 7.09 -15.98 -8.82
N ASP A 44 7.37 -15.55 -10.04
CA ASP A 44 6.82 -14.33 -10.66
C ASP A 44 5.31 -14.50 -10.94
N MET A 45 4.92 -15.65 -11.50
CA MET A 45 3.51 -16.02 -11.67
C MET A 45 2.75 -16.12 -10.34
N LEU A 46 3.39 -16.57 -9.27
CA LEU A 46 2.76 -16.65 -7.94
C LEU A 46 2.66 -15.28 -7.23
N LYS A 47 3.52 -14.31 -7.55
CA LYS A 47 3.36 -12.91 -7.09
C LYS A 47 2.15 -12.25 -7.76
N ASN A 48 2.03 -12.39 -9.08
CA ASN A 48 0.99 -11.69 -9.84
C ASN A 48 -0.42 -12.17 -9.45
N VAL A 49 -0.59 -13.45 -9.08
CA VAL A 49 -1.90 -13.99 -8.66
C VAL A 49 -2.36 -13.44 -7.30
N SER A 50 -1.44 -13.06 -6.40
CA SER A 50 -1.84 -12.42 -5.13
C SER A 50 -2.20 -10.94 -5.28
N ASP A 51 -1.53 -10.22 -6.19
CA ASP A 51 -1.76 -8.79 -6.37
C ASP A 51 -3.13 -8.54 -7.03
N THR A 52 -3.52 -9.31 -8.06
CA THR A 52 -4.81 -9.13 -8.77
C THR A 52 -6.04 -9.35 -7.89
N THR A 53 -6.00 -10.25 -6.89
CA THR A 53 -7.18 -10.46 -6.02
C THR A 53 -7.32 -9.43 -4.91
N ASN A 54 -6.24 -8.72 -4.59
CA ASN A 54 -6.22 -7.73 -3.52
C ASN A 54 -6.68 -6.36 -4.05
N THR A 55 -6.20 -5.95 -5.22
CA THR A 55 -6.56 -4.68 -5.89
C THR A 55 -8.05 -4.56 -6.13
N ASP A 56 -8.72 -5.60 -6.63
CA ASP A 56 -10.16 -5.54 -6.95
C ASP A 56 -11.06 -5.28 -5.73
N ASN A 57 -10.54 -5.44 -4.51
CA ASN A 57 -11.29 -5.20 -3.26
C ASN A 57 -10.92 -3.89 -2.55
N VAL A 58 -9.78 -3.24 -2.85
CA VAL A 58 -9.29 -2.10 -2.05
C VAL A 58 -10.27 -0.94 -2.09
N ALA A 59 -10.67 -0.47 -3.28
CA ALA A 59 -11.56 0.68 -3.39
C ALA A 59 -12.95 0.43 -2.76
N MET A 60 -13.46 -0.81 -2.84
CA MET A 60 -14.69 -1.20 -2.15
C MET A 60 -14.51 -1.22 -0.62
N GLU A 61 -13.35 -1.64 -0.10
CA GLU A 61 -13.03 -1.57 1.33
C GLU A 61 -12.87 -0.13 1.82
N LEU A 62 -12.38 0.77 0.96
CA LEU A 62 -12.32 2.21 1.23
C LEU A 62 -13.73 2.85 1.23
N GLY A 63 -14.72 2.19 0.64
CA GLY A 63 -16.12 2.62 0.68
C GLY A 63 -16.53 3.59 -0.44
N PHE A 64 -15.66 3.79 -1.44
CA PHE A 64 -16.00 4.54 -2.66
C PHE A 64 -17.08 3.82 -3.47
N GLN A 65 -17.79 4.59 -4.30
CA GLN A 65 -18.85 4.13 -5.18
C GLN A 65 -18.55 4.50 -6.65
N PRO A 66 -19.16 3.78 -7.61
CA PRO A 66 -19.12 4.17 -9.01
C PRO A 66 -19.65 5.59 -9.22
N GLY A 67 -18.89 6.43 -9.91
CA GLY A 67 -19.18 7.83 -10.19
C GLY A 67 -18.68 8.83 -9.15
N ASP A 68 -18.05 8.38 -8.05
CA ASP A 68 -17.46 9.28 -7.05
C ASP A 68 -16.24 10.01 -7.63
N VAL A 69 -16.21 11.34 -7.47
CA VAL A 69 -15.01 12.15 -7.72
C VAL A 69 -14.13 12.09 -6.48
N VAL A 70 -12.97 11.43 -6.60
CA VAL A 70 -12.03 11.26 -5.49
C VAL A 70 -10.81 12.15 -5.67
N GLN A 71 -10.53 12.97 -4.66
CA GLN A 71 -9.37 13.85 -4.65
C GLN A 71 -8.18 13.20 -3.93
N GLU A 72 -7.03 13.26 -4.57
CA GLU A 72 -5.76 12.82 -4.00
C GLU A 72 -4.90 14.01 -3.55
N TRP A 73 -4.34 13.88 -2.36
CA TRP A 73 -3.50 14.89 -1.73
C TRP A 73 -2.12 14.32 -1.43
N LEU A 74 -1.12 15.20 -1.54
CA LEU A 74 0.28 14.88 -1.26
C LEU A 74 0.80 13.70 -2.10
N TRP A 75 0.32 13.51 -3.33
CA TRP A 75 0.85 12.48 -4.22
C TRP A 75 2.36 12.67 -4.46
N ASP A 76 3.11 11.57 -4.55
CA ASP A 76 4.55 11.57 -4.91
C ASP A 76 4.87 10.26 -5.65
N ASP A 77 6.09 10.11 -6.16
CA ASP A 77 6.50 8.97 -7.01
C ASP A 77 6.60 7.61 -6.28
N ASP A 78 6.50 7.60 -4.96
CA ASP A 78 6.56 6.41 -4.11
C ASP A 78 5.19 5.81 -3.75
N VAL A 79 4.08 6.41 -4.22
CA VAL A 79 2.73 5.86 -3.99
C VAL A 79 2.57 4.47 -4.59
N ASP A 80 1.57 3.75 -4.10
CA ASP A 80 1.17 2.49 -4.70
C ASP A 80 0.10 2.71 -5.77
N ASP A 81 0.53 2.70 -7.04
CA ASP A 81 -0.37 2.84 -8.19
C ASP A 81 -1.50 1.81 -8.19
N SER A 82 -1.30 0.62 -7.61
CA SER A 82 -2.34 -0.40 -7.55
C SER A 82 -3.55 0.01 -6.70
N ILE A 83 -3.34 0.88 -5.70
CA ILE A 83 -4.43 1.47 -4.92
C ILE A 83 -5.16 2.52 -5.76
N ARG A 84 -4.43 3.35 -6.51
CA ARG A 84 -5.00 4.39 -7.38
C ARG A 84 -5.83 3.76 -8.50
N GLU A 85 -5.23 2.82 -9.23
CA GLU A 85 -5.87 2.06 -10.31
C GLU A 85 -7.16 1.37 -9.82
N SER A 86 -7.14 0.79 -8.60
CA SER A 86 -8.35 0.18 -8.01
C SER A 86 -9.48 1.20 -7.79
N ILE A 87 -9.15 2.41 -7.33
CA ILE A 87 -10.14 3.46 -7.10
C ILE A 87 -10.69 3.93 -8.44
N GLU A 88 -9.83 4.26 -9.41
CA GLU A 88 -10.22 4.71 -10.74
C GLU A 88 -11.06 3.67 -11.49
N GLU A 89 -10.72 2.38 -11.37
CA GLU A 89 -11.50 1.30 -11.97
C GLU A 89 -12.90 1.16 -11.32
N LEU A 90 -13.00 1.35 -10.01
CA LEU A 90 -14.28 1.28 -9.30
C LEU A 90 -15.17 2.50 -9.58
N THR A 91 -14.60 3.71 -9.49
CA THR A 91 -15.33 4.97 -9.69
C THR A 91 -15.65 5.17 -11.17
N GLY A 92 -14.79 4.71 -12.07
CA GLY A 92 -14.86 5.01 -13.50
C GLY A 92 -14.39 6.43 -13.84
N GLU A 93 -13.75 7.12 -12.89
CA GLU A 93 -13.25 8.49 -12.98
C GLU A 93 -11.78 8.52 -12.56
N ASP A 94 -10.98 9.38 -13.19
CA ASP A 94 -9.57 9.59 -12.81
C ASP A 94 -9.50 10.33 -11.46
N LEU A 95 -8.45 10.07 -10.66
CA LEU A 95 -8.21 10.83 -9.44
C LEU A 95 -7.88 12.30 -9.77
N VAL A 96 -8.48 13.23 -9.02
CA VAL A 96 -8.21 14.66 -9.16
C VAL A 96 -7.18 15.12 -8.13
N ASP A 97 -6.30 16.05 -8.50
CA ASP A 97 -5.22 16.53 -7.65
C ASP A 97 -5.70 17.54 -6.58
N GLU A 98 -4.78 17.94 -5.69
CA GLU A 98 -5.01 18.92 -4.61
C GLU A 98 -5.39 20.33 -5.11
N GLU A 99 -5.19 20.61 -6.40
CA GLU A 99 -5.50 21.91 -7.03
C GLU A 99 -6.92 21.96 -7.58
N TYR A 100 -7.64 20.83 -7.57
CA TYR A 100 -9.05 20.75 -7.91
C TYR A 100 -9.91 21.58 -6.94
N ASP A 101 -10.66 22.53 -7.49
CA ASP A 101 -11.33 23.62 -6.75
C ASP A 101 -12.84 23.43 -6.56
N SER A 102 -13.35 22.25 -6.90
CA SER A 102 -14.77 21.89 -6.83
C SER A 102 -15.02 20.82 -5.77
N SER A 103 -16.28 20.62 -5.39
CA SER A 103 -16.64 19.60 -4.40
C SER A 103 -16.33 18.19 -4.89
N VAL A 104 -15.95 17.32 -3.95
CA VAL A 104 -15.51 15.95 -4.20
C VAL A 104 -16.30 14.98 -3.30
N ASP A 105 -16.51 13.76 -3.77
CA ASP A 105 -17.26 12.73 -3.05
C ASP A 105 -16.38 11.96 -2.05
N GLY A 106 -15.05 12.01 -2.25
CA GLY A 106 -14.09 11.29 -1.43
C GLY A 106 -12.69 11.91 -1.45
N VAL A 107 -11.92 11.62 -0.41
CA VAL A 107 -10.55 12.12 -0.23
C VAL A 107 -9.61 10.99 0.16
N ILE A 108 -8.44 10.95 -0.48
CA ILE A 108 -7.27 10.19 -0.03
C ILE A 108 -6.09 11.14 0.19
N ILE A 109 -5.40 10.99 1.33
CA ILE A 109 -4.17 11.71 1.64
C ILE A 109 -3.03 10.71 1.74
N TRP A 110 -1.99 10.90 0.94
CA TRP A 110 -0.76 10.11 1.03
C TRP A 110 0.20 10.74 2.04
N TRP A 111 0.25 10.19 3.25
CA TRP A 111 1.08 10.74 4.32
C TRP A 111 2.35 9.94 4.52
N ARG A 112 3.49 10.62 4.35
CA ARG A 112 4.82 10.18 4.77
C ARG A 112 5.26 11.08 5.90
N ASP A 113 6.35 10.70 6.52
CA ASP A 113 7.05 11.46 7.53
C ASP A 113 6.46 11.31 8.94
N GLY A 114 7.33 10.85 9.83
CA GLY A 114 6.98 10.29 11.12
C GLY A 114 6.50 11.31 12.15
N ASP A 115 6.83 12.60 11.97
CA ASP A 115 6.85 13.56 13.08
C ASP A 115 6.11 14.90 12.85
N ALA A 116 5.69 15.25 11.63
CA ALA A 116 5.04 16.53 11.34
C ALA A 116 3.51 16.49 11.46
N GLU A 117 2.99 16.24 12.67
CA GLU A 117 1.53 16.10 12.91
C GLU A 117 0.72 17.37 12.61
N ASP A 118 1.29 18.55 12.81
CA ASP A 118 0.63 19.83 12.54
C ASP A 118 0.37 20.02 11.03
N GLU A 119 1.31 19.64 10.19
CA GLU A 119 1.18 19.71 8.73
C GLU A 119 0.08 18.77 8.23
N LEU A 120 0.04 17.53 8.73
CA LEU A 120 -1.05 16.60 8.41
C LEU A 120 -2.40 17.14 8.90
N SER A 121 -2.44 17.82 10.06
CA SER A 121 -3.67 18.38 10.59
C SER A 121 -4.24 19.45 9.66
N ASP A 122 -3.39 20.37 9.20
CA ASP A 122 -3.77 21.42 8.25
C ASP A 122 -4.24 20.80 6.92
N THR A 123 -3.52 19.81 6.38
CA THR A 123 -3.96 19.11 5.15
C THR A 123 -5.31 18.42 5.33
N ILE A 124 -5.56 17.78 6.47
CA ILE A 124 -6.87 17.15 6.75
C ILE A 124 -7.98 18.22 6.76
N MET A 125 -7.72 19.40 7.32
CA MET A 125 -8.69 20.49 7.35
C MET A 125 -8.97 21.05 5.96
N ASP A 126 -7.94 21.25 5.14
CA ASP A 126 -8.07 21.76 3.78
C ASP A 126 -8.83 20.77 2.88
N ALA A 127 -8.42 19.50 2.87
CA ALA A 127 -9.07 18.46 2.09
C ALA A 127 -10.51 18.20 2.55
N GLY A 128 -10.75 18.19 3.87
CA GLY A 128 -12.09 18.07 4.44
C GLY A 128 -13.03 19.22 4.10
N GLY A 129 -12.51 20.39 3.72
CA GLY A 129 -13.30 21.53 3.28
C GLY A 129 -13.94 21.37 1.90
N LEU A 130 -13.39 20.49 1.06
CA LEU A 130 -13.91 20.19 -0.29
C LEU A 130 -14.81 18.95 -0.33
N LEU A 131 -14.74 18.11 0.71
CA LEU A 131 -15.52 16.88 0.82
C LEU A 131 -17.02 17.16 0.96
N GLU A 132 -17.83 16.54 0.11
CA GLU A 132 -19.28 16.62 0.18
C GLU A 132 -19.84 15.64 1.23
N GLY A 133 -20.51 16.17 2.25
CA GLY A 133 -21.17 15.35 3.27
C GLY A 133 -20.22 14.51 4.13
N ASP A 134 -20.60 13.26 4.38
CA ASP A 134 -19.82 12.29 5.17
C ASP A 134 -19.11 11.27 4.26
N GLY A 135 -18.60 11.72 3.11
CA GLY A 135 -17.93 10.88 2.12
C GLY A 135 -16.67 10.16 2.64
N PRO A 136 -16.15 9.14 1.93
CA PRO A 136 -14.97 8.42 2.37
C PRO A 136 -13.75 9.34 2.46
N PHE A 137 -13.14 9.41 3.64
CA PHE A 137 -11.92 10.19 3.89
C PHE A 137 -10.86 9.26 4.48
N TRP A 138 -9.75 9.08 3.77
CA TRP A 138 -8.65 8.20 4.17
C TRP A 138 -7.30 8.90 4.24
N VAL A 139 -6.52 8.59 5.27
CA VAL A 139 -5.08 8.85 5.31
C VAL A 139 -4.35 7.53 5.06
N ILE A 140 -3.51 7.49 4.03
CA ILE A 140 -2.76 6.32 3.59
C ILE A 140 -1.30 6.50 4.02
N THR A 141 -0.77 5.55 4.78
CA THR A 141 0.58 5.62 5.38
C THR A 141 1.40 4.37 5.10
N PRO A 142 2.75 4.49 4.98
CA PRO A 142 3.60 3.32 4.89
C PRO A 142 3.47 2.45 6.14
N LYS A 143 3.51 1.13 5.95
CA LYS A 143 3.43 0.17 7.04
C LYS A 143 4.59 0.33 8.03
N PRO A 144 4.40 -0.06 9.31
CA PRO A 144 5.50 -0.10 10.28
C PRO A 144 6.71 -0.89 9.76
N GLY A 145 7.89 -0.28 9.82
CA GLY A 145 9.15 -0.79 9.31
C GLY A 145 9.47 -0.40 7.85
N ARG A 146 8.61 0.38 7.19
CA ARG A 146 8.88 0.97 5.87
C ARG A 146 9.46 2.37 5.99
N ASP A 147 10.10 2.82 4.92
CA ASP A 147 10.56 4.20 4.83
C ASP A 147 9.36 5.14 4.80
N GLY A 148 9.51 6.34 5.36
CA GLY A 148 8.42 7.30 5.48
C GLY A 148 7.27 6.88 6.43
N GLN A 149 7.43 5.81 7.23
CA GLN A 149 6.39 5.39 8.19
C GLN A 149 5.96 6.54 9.11
N ALA A 150 4.65 6.68 9.31
CA ALA A 150 4.12 7.63 10.28
C ALA A 150 4.49 7.22 11.72
N GLY A 151 4.67 8.19 12.60
CA GLY A 151 4.81 7.94 14.03
C GLY A 151 3.55 7.29 14.60
N SER A 152 3.70 6.51 15.68
CA SER A 152 2.63 5.65 16.21
C SER A 152 1.30 6.35 16.50
N ASN A 153 1.32 7.66 16.76
CA ASN A 153 0.13 8.45 17.07
C ASN A 153 -0.08 9.64 16.11
N THR A 154 0.79 9.84 15.12
CA THR A 154 0.83 11.05 14.28
C THR A 154 -0.52 11.28 13.61
N VAL A 155 -1.06 10.26 12.91
CA VAL A 155 -2.37 10.35 12.25
C VAL A 155 -3.51 10.59 13.25
N GLN A 156 -3.45 9.97 14.43
CA GLN A 156 -4.49 10.14 15.44
C GLN A 156 -4.49 11.54 16.05
N ASN A 157 -3.32 12.12 16.27
CA ASN A 157 -3.17 13.48 16.80
C ASN A 157 -3.56 14.52 15.74
N ALA A 158 -3.09 14.36 14.50
CA ALA A 158 -3.45 15.23 13.38
C ALA A 158 -4.96 15.23 13.12
N ALA A 159 -5.60 14.05 13.10
CA ALA A 159 -7.04 13.94 12.96
C ALA A 159 -7.78 14.68 14.09
N LYS A 160 -7.33 14.56 15.35
CA LYS A 160 -7.93 15.29 16.46
C LYS A 160 -7.77 16.80 16.33
N GLY A 161 -6.60 17.27 15.89
CA GLY A 161 -6.34 18.68 15.61
C GLY A 161 -7.31 19.23 14.56
N ALA A 162 -7.61 18.42 13.55
CA ALA A 162 -8.53 18.74 12.46
C ALA A 162 -10.02 18.54 12.79
N GLY A 163 -10.38 18.18 14.04
CA GLY A 163 -11.79 17.97 14.40
C GLY A 163 -12.36 16.62 13.97
N MET A 164 -11.51 15.61 13.78
CA MET A 164 -11.88 14.27 13.31
C MET A 164 -11.41 13.16 14.26
N ASN A 165 -11.98 11.97 14.08
CA ASN A 165 -11.49 10.72 14.66
C ASN A 165 -10.80 9.87 13.59
N ALA A 166 -9.62 9.36 13.92
CA ALA A 166 -8.97 8.31 13.18
C ALA A 166 -9.52 6.93 13.60
N GLY A 167 -9.87 6.11 12.61
CA GLY A 167 -10.26 4.72 12.78
C GLY A 167 -9.07 3.78 13.00
N THR A 168 -9.34 2.48 12.96
CA THR A 168 -8.28 1.47 13.00
C THR A 168 -7.61 1.34 11.63
N PRO A 169 -6.28 1.24 11.56
CA PRO A 169 -5.60 0.99 10.29
C PRO A 169 -6.08 -0.30 9.62
N VAL A 170 -6.31 -0.26 8.32
CA VAL A 170 -6.56 -1.41 7.45
C VAL A 170 -5.42 -1.56 6.45
N THR A 171 -5.14 -2.78 6.01
CA THR A 171 -4.08 -3.02 5.02
C THR A 171 -4.65 -2.86 3.62
N LEU A 172 -4.10 -1.91 2.85
CA LEU A 172 -4.53 -1.67 1.47
C LEU A 172 -3.65 -2.43 0.48
N SER A 173 -2.34 -2.47 0.71
CA SER A 173 -1.39 -3.17 -0.17
C SER A 173 -0.26 -3.83 0.62
N ASN A 174 0.77 -4.30 -0.07
CA ASN A 174 1.94 -4.88 0.58
C ASN A 174 2.66 -3.89 1.50
N ASP A 175 2.69 -2.61 1.13
CA ASP A 175 3.50 -1.59 1.78
C ASP A 175 2.70 -0.46 2.44
N TRP A 176 1.39 -0.37 2.16
CA TRP A 176 0.55 0.73 2.65
C TRP A 176 -0.63 0.26 3.50
N ASN A 177 -0.97 1.09 4.49
CA ASN A 177 -2.18 0.98 5.31
C ASN A 177 -3.07 2.22 5.12
N GLY A 178 -4.37 2.05 5.20
CA GLY A 178 -5.37 3.12 5.20
C GLY A 178 -5.93 3.33 6.60
N ILE A 179 -6.14 4.59 7.00
CA ILE A 179 -6.79 4.98 8.25
C ILE A 179 -7.98 5.87 7.89
N GLN A 180 -9.19 5.40 8.15
CA GLN A 180 -10.39 6.18 7.87
C GLN A 180 -10.51 7.33 8.86
N LEU A 181 -10.78 8.53 8.35
CA LEU A 181 -11.14 9.69 9.14
C LEU A 181 -12.66 9.87 9.14
N ARG A 182 -13.20 10.26 10.28
CA ARG A 182 -14.61 10.62 10.43
C ARG A 182 -14.73 11.87 11.27
N ALA A 183 -15.55 12.82 10.86
CA ALA A 183 -15.86 13.97 11.69
C ALA A 183 -16.35 13.52 13.08
N PHE A 184 -16.07 14.31 14.12
CA PHE A 184 -16.75 14.11 15.40
C PHE A 184 -18.25 14.14 15.14
N GLY A 185 -18.96 13.06 15.48
CA GLY A 185 -20.41 12.96 15.25
C GLY A 185 -21.09 14.21 15.79
N HIS A 186 -21.71 15.00 14.90
CA HIS A 186 -22.50 16.14 15.31
C HIS A 186 -23.67 15.59 16.10
N GLY A 187 -23.66 15.78 17.42
CA GLY A 187 -24.78 15.43 18.27
C GLY A 187 -26.00 16.22 17.82
N HIS A 188 -26.91 15.55 17.13
CA HIS A 188 -28.26 16.04 16.84
C HIS A 188 -29.17 15.87 18.06
#